data_AF-A0A6I2QZ25-F1
#
_entry.id   AF-A0A6I2QZ25-F1
#
_cell.length_a   1.000
_cell.length_b   1.000
_cell.length_c   1.000
_cell.angle_alpha   90.00
_cell.angle_beta   90.00
_cell.angle_gamma   90.00
#
_symmetry.space_group_name_H-M   'P 1'
#
loop_
_entity.id
_entity.type
_entity.pdbx_description
1 polymer ?
#
loop_
_entity_poly.entity_id
_entity_poly.type
_entity_poly.pdbx_seq_one_letter_code
_entity_poly.pdbx_strand_id
1 'polypeptide(L)'
;MMEQMDIFATEADRLRELELKRMFREWKSLPPETLVPAGDPQRSQVKTMLAAGYCFLWEQALHRCPGLPDDKYIWLNEIEPAEYWVMNDSGNPAGEHIDTCPFCGANLKAGGGDVLLVKADGGWWVVNGFLNESG
;
A
#
# COMPACT_ATOMS: atom_id res chain seq x y z
N MET A 1 -39.78 6.23 15.01
CA MET A 1 -38.31 6.05 15.07
C MET A 1 -37.84 5.19 13.89
N MET A 2 -38.14 5.58 12.65
CA MET A 2 -37.73 4.83 11.44
C MET A 2 -37.15 5.77 10.36
N GLU A 3 -37.54 7.06 10.36
CA GLU A 3 -37.01 8.08 9.44
C GLU A 3 -35.58 8.57 9.77
N GLN A 4 -35.18 8.59 11.05
CA GLN A 4 -33.81 9.03 11.40
C GLN A 4 -32.74 8.02 10.96
N MET A 5 -33.04 6.71 10.96
CA MET A 5 -32.09 5.68 10.51
C MET A 5 -31.80 5.77 9.01
N ASP A 6 -32.74 6.29 8.21
CA ASP A 6 -32.65 6.42 6.75
C ASP A 6 -31.73 7.57 6.31
N ILE A 7 -31.77 8.70 7.02
CA ILE A 7 -30.95 9.88 6.70
C ILE A 7 -29.46 9.63 6.98
N PHE A 8 -29.12 8.98 8.10
CA PHE A 8 -27.72 8.68 8.43
C PHE A 8 -27.11 7.63 7.49
N ALA A 9 -27.91 6.64 7.04
CA ALA A 9 -27.47 5.67 6.04
C ALA A 9 -27.22 6.34 4.69
N THR A 10 -28.15 7.20 4.26
CA THR A 10 -28.03 7.95 2.99
C THR A 10 -26.79 8.86 2.97
N GLU A 11 -26.49 9.56 4.07
CA GLU A 11 -25.30 10.41 4.14
C GLU A 11 -24.01 9.58 4.20
N ALA A 12 -24.01 8.45 4.91
CA ALA A 12 -22.86 7.55 4.95
C ALA A 12 -22.53 6.99 3.55
N ASP A 13 -23.54 6.60 2.78
CA ASP A 13 -23.36 6.13 1.40
C ASP A 13 -22.82 7.23 0.48
N ARG A 14 -23.35 8.45 0.61
CA ARG A 14 -22.85 9.61 -0.12
C ARG A 14 -21.38 9.90 0.20
N LEU A 15 -21.00 9.90 1.48
CA LEU A 15 -19.61 10.14 1.91
C LEU A 15 -18.68 9.05 1.37
N ARG A 16 -19.12 7.79 1.40
CA ARG A 16 -18.37 6.67 0.82
C ARG A 16 -18.18 6.82 -0.69
N GLU A 17 -19.21 7.23 -1.42
CA GLU A 17 -19.11 7.46 -2.86
C GLU A 17 -18.13 8.61 -3.19
N LEU A 18 -18.17 9.70 -2.43
CA LEU A 18 -17.23 10.82 -2.57
C LEU A 18 -15.78 10.38 -2.33
N GLU A 19 -15.58 9.54 -1.31
CA GLU A 19 -14.27 9.01 -0.96
C GLU A 19 -13.73 8.08 -2.06
N LEU A 20 -14.56 7.16 -2.58
CA LEU A 20 -14.18 6.30 -3.70
C LEU A 20 -13.84 7.12 -4.96
N LYS A 21 -14.59 8.19 -5.27
CA LYS A 21 -14.27 9.11 -6.37
C LYS A 21 -12.99 9.90 -6.12
N ARG A 22 -12.66 10.23 -4.87
CA ARG A 22 -11.39 10.87 -4.50
C ARG A 22 -10.24 9.90 -4.76
N MET A 23 -10.33 8.70 -4.19
CA MET A 23 -9.32 7.64 -4.33
C MET A 23 -9.11 7.23 -5.78
N PHE A 24 -10.16 7.11 -6.59
CA PHE A 24 -10.01 6.79 -8.00
C PHE A 24 -9.23 7.86 -8.78
N ARG A 25 -9.47 9.15 -8.48
CA ARG A 25 -8.73 10.26 -9.09
C ARG A 25 -7.26 10.21 -8.69
N GLU A 26 -6.99 9.93 -7.43
CA GLU A 26 -5.64 9.75 -6.88
C GLU A 26 -4.95 8.55 -7.56
N TRP A 27 -5.58 7.37 -7.54
CA TRP A 27 -5.10 6.16 -8.19
C TRP A 27 -4.75 6.40 -9.67
N LYS A 28 -5.60 7.08 -10.44
CA LYS A 28 -5.28 7.40 -11.85
C LYS A 28 -4.01 8.24 -12.01
N SER A 29 -3.70 9.10 -11.05
CA SER A 29 -2.52 9.96 -11.09
C SER A 29 -1.24 9.27 -10.60
N LEU A 30 -1.36 8.17 -9.84
CA LEU A 30 -0.21 7.44 -9.32
C LEU A 30 0.55 6.74 -10.46
N PRO A 31 1.90 6.81 -10.47
CA PRO A 31 2.71 5.97 -11.33
C PRO A 31 2.59 4.49 -10.90
N PRO A 32 2.98 3.52 -11.75
CA PRO A 32 2.96 2.09 -11.38
C PRO A 32 3.76 1.81 -10.10
N GLU A 33 4.88 2.50 -9.92
CA GLU A 33 5.75 2.37 -8.76
C GLU A 33 6.23 3.76 -8.31
N THR A 34 6.30 3.96 -7.00
CA THR A 34 6.84 5.17 -6.37
C THR A 34 8.00 4.81 -5.46
N LEU A 35 9.21 5.22 -5.83
CA LEU A 35 10.40 5.05 -5.00
C LEU A 35 10.44 6.14 -3.92
N VAL A 36 10.56 5.71 -2.67
CA VAL A 36 10.78 6.55 -1.49
C VAL A 36 12.17 6.20 -0.94
N PRO A 37 13.20 7.02 -1.23
CA PRO A 37 14.57 6.75 -0.82
C PRO A 37 14.76 6.76 0.70
N ALA A 38 15.79 6.07 1.17
CA ALA A 38 16.27 6.19 2.54
C ALA A 38 16.66 7.65 2.85
N GLY A 39 16.22 8.15 4.00
CA GLY A 39 16.47 9.53 4.42
C GLY A 39 15.53 10.58 3.82
N ASP A 40 14.64 10.20 2.89
CA ASP A 40 13.55 11.07 2.46
C ASP A 40 12.59 11.33 3.64
N PRO A 41 12.14 12.57 3.89
CA PRO A 41 11.15 12.86 4.92
C PRO A 41 9.87 12.00 4.82
N GLN A 42 9.46 11.63 3.60
CA GLN A 42 8.31 10.78 3.34
C GLN A 42 8.53 9.33 3.75
N ARG A 43 9.77 8.88 3.96
CA ARG A 43 10.07 7.48 4.31
C ARG A 43 9.38 7.04 5.60
N SER A 44 9.30 7.93 6.57
CA SER A 44 8.57 7.70 7.83
C SER A 44 7.04 7.58 7.66
N GLN A 45 6.52 8.01 6.51
CA GLN A 45 5.10 8.02 6.20
C GLN A 45 4.68 6.82 5.34
N VAL A 46 5.62 6.02 4.84
CA VAL A 46 5.36 4.89 3.93
C VAL A 46 4.29 3.95 4.46
N LYS A 47 4.31 3.63 5.76
CA LYS A 47 3.26 2.81 6.38
C LYS A 47 1.89 3.47 6.25
N THR A 48 1.78 4.74 6.63
CA THR A 48 0.53 5.51 6.50
C THR A 48 0.08 5.63 5.04
N MET A 49 1.04 5.77 4.11
CA MET A 49 0.75 5.80 2.68
C MET A 49 0.20 4.45 2.19
N LEU A 50 0.81 3.33 2.58
CA LEU A 50 0.33 1.99 2.25
C LEU A 50 -1.07 1.73 2.84
N ALA A 51 -1.28 2.12 4.10
CA ALA A 51 -2.56 2.07 4.79
C ALA A 51 -3.65 2.89 4.10
N ALA A 52 -3.26 4.05 3.57
CA ALA A 52 -4.16 4.94 2.87
C ALA A 52 -4.65 4.28 1.59
N GLY A 53 -5.84 3.69 1.67
CA GLY A 53 -6.43 3.00 0.54
C GLY A 53 -5.68 1.73 0.16
N TYR A 54 -5.25 0.93 1.13
CA TYR A 54 -4.72 -0.40 0.87
C TYR A 54 -5.64 -1.20 -0.07
N CYS A 55 -5.07 -1.83 -1.10
CA CYS A 55 -5.74 -2.48 -2.24
C CYS A 55 -6.56 -1.57 -3.17
N PHE A 56 -6.64 -0.26 -2.94
CA PHE A 56 -7.29 0.72 -3.82
C PHE A 56 -6.28 1.67 -4.48
N LEU A 57 -5.32 2.17 -3.71
CA LEU A 57 -4.24 3.05 -4.16
C LEU A 57 -2.94 2.26 -4.30
N TRP A 58 -2.60 1.50 -3.26
CA TRP A 58 -1.36 0.75 -3.15
C TRP A 58 -1.65 -0.72 -2.89
N GLU A 59 -0.91 -1.59 -3.58
CA GLU A 59 -0.96 -3.04 -3.38
C GLU A 59 -0.01 -3.48 -2.26
N GLN A 60 1.19 -2.90 -2.25
CA GLN A 60 2.28 -3.32 -1.38
C GLN A 60 3.35 -2.24 -1.28
N ALA A 61 4.18 -2.33 -0.24
CA ALA A 61 5.43 -1.58 -0.13
C ALA A 61 6.59 -2.57 0.02
N LEU A 62 7.61 -2.43 -0.84
CA LEU A 62 8.73 -3.37 -0.93
C LEU A 62 10.04 -2.67 -0.61
N HIS A 63 10.88 -3.27 0.22
CA HIS A 63 12.25 -2.79 0.38
C HIS A 63 13.10 -3.24 -0.81
N ARG A 64 13.91 -2.31 -1.37
CA ARG A 64 14.87 -2.59 -2.44
C ARG A 64 16.28 -2.23 -2.00
N CYS A 65 17.23 -3.09 -2.33
CA CYS A 65 18.66 -2.80 -2.15
C CYS A 65 19.51 -3.65 -3.11
N PRO A 66 20.74 -3.23 -3.44
CA PRO A 66 21.61 -3.96 -4.38
C PRO A 66 21.98 -5.38 -3.95
N GLY A 67 21.93 -5.67 -2.64
CA GLY A 67 22.28 -6.98 -2.09
C GLY A 67 21.12 -7.98 -2.00
N LEU A 68 19.88 -7.56 -2.32
CA LEU A 68 18.71 -8.42 -2.22
C LEU A 68 18.73 -9.47 -3.35
N PRO A 69 18.74 -10.78 -3.05
CA PRO A 69 18.67 -11.83 -4.06
C PRO A 69 17.35 -11.81 -4.86
N ASP A 70 17.40 -12.21 -6.13
CA ASP A 70 16.23 -12.24 -7.02
C ASP A 70 15.12 -13.22 -6.55
N ASP A 71 15.49 -14.24 -5.78
CA ASP A 71 14.56 -15.22 -5.21
C ASP A 71 13.99 -14.78 -3.86
N LYS A 72 14.27 -13.56 -3.40
CA LYS A 72 13.77 -13.01 -2.14
C LYS A 72 13.04 -11.69 -2.35
N TYR A 73 12.07 -11.44 -1.49
CA TYR A 73 11.42 -10.14 -1.40
C TYR A 73 11.19 -9.77 0.06
N ILE A 74 11.26 -8.46 0.33
CA ILE A 74 11.04 -7.89 1.65
C ILE A 74 9.89 -6.90 1.51
N TRP A 75 8.80 -7.12 2.24
CA TRP A 75 7.59 -6.32 2.15
C TRP A 75 7.17 -5.80 3.52
N LEU A 76 6.53 -4.64 3.53
CA LEU A 76 5.94 -4.04 4.72
C LEU A 76 4.55 -4.65 4.94
N ASN A 77 4.34 -5.24 6.12
CA ASN A 77 3.04 -5.72 6.52
C ASN A 77 2.16 -4.55 6.99
N GLU A 78 1.06 -4.36 6.27
CA GLU A 78 0.09 -3.32 6.55
C GLU A 78 -0.80 -3.63 7.76
N ILE A 79 -1.06 -4.90 8.05
CA ILE A 79 -2.00 -5.34 9.10
C ILE A 79 -1.46 -5.03 10.50
N GLU A 80 -0.14 -5.16 10.69
CA GLU A 80 0.49 -4.96 11.98
C GLU A 80 0.48 -3.47 12.39
N PRO A 81 0.24 -3.09 13.65
CA PRO A 81 0.19 -1.68 14.05
C PRO A 81 1.51 -0.91 13.90
N ALA A 82 2.65 -1.59 14.01
CA ALA A 82 3.99 -1.01 13.86
C ALA A 82 4.55 -1.23 12.44
N GLU A 83 5.62 -0.54 12.04
CA GLU A 83 6.36 -0.94 10.83
C GLU A 83 6.90 -2.36 11.02
N TYR A 84 6.30 -3.32 10.34
CA TYR A 84 6.59 -4.74 10.48
C TYR A 84 7.01 -5.29 9.12
N TRP A 85 8.31 -5.57 8.98
CA TRP A 85 8.87 -6.00 7.70
C TRP A 85 9.03 -7.51 7.67
N VAL A 86 8.68 -8.11 6.54
CA VAL A 86 8.71 -9.55 6.36
C VAL A 86 9.56 -9.88 5.13
N MET A 87 10.50 -10.78 5.30
CA MET A 87 11.30 -11.36 4.23
C MET A 87 10.74 -12.72 3.84
N ASN A 88 10.54 -12.93 2.56
CA ASN A 88 10.03 -14.19 2.01
C ASN A 88 10.95 -14.69 0.89
N ASP A 89 10.95 -16.01 0.70
CA ASP A 89 11.40 -16.63 -0.53
C ASP A 89 10.29 -16.53 -1.58
N SER A 90 10.66 -16.40 -2.85
CA SER A 90 9.73 -16.34 -3.97
C SER A 90 8.83 -17.58 -4.00
N GLY A 91 7.51 -17.36 -4.03
CA GLY A 91 6.51 -18.43 -4.00
C GLY A 91 6.26 -19.06 -2.63
N ASN A 92 6.97 -18.65 -1.57
CA ASN A 92 6.74 -19.13 -0.22
C ASN A 92 5.97 -18.08 0.62
N PRO A 93 4.72 -18.35 1.02
CA PRO A 93 3.94 -17.42 1.83
C PRO A 93 4.45 -17.32 3.28
N ALA A 94 5.22 -18.31 3.76
CA ALA A 94 5.81 -18.27 5.09
C ALA A 94 7.05 -17.36 5.07
N GLY A 95 6.90 -16.16 5.63
CA GLY A 95 7.97 -15.18 5.73
C GLY A 95 8.56 -15.08 7.14
N GLU A 96 9.77 -14.53 7.22
CA GLU A 96 10.46 -14.20 8.47
C GLU A 96 10.34 -12.71 8.76
N HIS A 97 9.97 -12.36 9.99
CA HIS A 97 10.00 -10.97 10.44
C HIS A 97 11.44 -10.47 10.58
N ILE A 98 11.73 -9.30 10.03
CA ILE A 98 13.05 -8.67 10.11
C ILE A 98 12.94 -7.20 10.51
N ASP A 99 13.82 -6.77 11.42
CA ASP A 99 13.95 -5.35 11.77
C ASP A 99 14.98 -4.62 10.89
N THR A 100 15.98 -5.38 10.43
CA THR A 100 17.13 -4.89 9.67
C THR A 100 17.26 -5.73 8.41
N CYS A 101 17.45 -5.10 7.26
CA CYS A 101 17.73 -5.81 6.02
C CYS A 101 19.06 -6.57 6.14
N PRO A 102 19.09 -7.91 6.02
CA PRO A 102 20.32 -8.69 6.17
C PRO A 102 21.32 -8.47 5.02
N PHE A 103 20.88 -7.86 3.93
CA PHE A 103 21.69 -7.68 2.71
C PHE A 103 22.38 -6.32 2.62
N CYS A 104 21.75 -5.26 3.15
CA CYS A 104 22.30 -3.89 3.10
C CYS A 104 22.49 -3.24 4.49
N GLY A 105 22.03 -3.89 5.56
CA GLY A 105 22.14 -3.37 6.93
C GLY A 105 21.17 -2.23 7.27
N ALA A 106 20.23 -1.89 6.38
CA ALA A 106 19.24 -0.85 6.66
C ALA A 106 18.32 -1.23 7.83
N ASN A 107 18.18 -0.33 8.79
CA ASN A 107 17.25 -0.48 9.92
C ASN A 107 15.82 -0.16 9.48
N LEU A 108 15.12 -1.17 8.95
CA LEU A 108 13.82 -1.01 8.29
C LEU A 108 12.72 -0.53 9.25
N LYS A 109 12.72 -1.00 10.50
CA LYS A 109 11.75 -0.57 11.54
C LYS A 109 11.88 0.88 11.99
N ALA A 110 12.99 1.53 11.64
CA ALA A 110 13.28 2.92 11.97
C ALA A 110 13.21 3.83 10.73
N GLY A 111 12.44 3.42 9.71
CA GLY A 111 12.38 4.15 8.45
C GLY A 111 13.67 4.11 7.63
N GLY A 112 14.53 3.12 7.84
CA GLY A 112 15.72 2.91 7.02
C GLY A 112 15.41 2.20 5.70
N GLY A 113 16.32 2.34 4.74
CA GLY A 113 16.27 1.64 3.47
C GLY A 113 15.28 2.23 2.47
N ASP A 114 15.58 2.02 1.19
CA ASP A 114 14.71 2.46 0.09
C ASP A 114 13.46 1.61 0.05
N VAL A 115 12.31 2.24 -0.21
CA VAL A 115 11.03 1.54 -0.33
C VAL A 115 10.36 1.89 -1.65
N LEU A 116 9.83 0.86 -2.31
CA LEU A 116 9.05 0.96 -3.52
C LEU A 116 7.58 0.71 -3.18
N LEU A 117 6.75 1.75 -3.25
CA LEU A 117 5.30 1.61 -3.17
C LEU A 117 4.78 1.19 -4.54
N VAL A 118 4.07 0.07 -4.57
CA VAL A 118 3.50 -0.50 -5.80
C VAL A 118 2.03 -0.14 -5.85
N LYS A 119 1.61 0.49 -6.96
CA LYS A 119 0.23 0.90 -7.20
C LYS A 119 -0.67 -0.34 -7.33
N ALA A 120 -1.85 -0.28 -6.72
CA ALA A 120 -2.87 -1.30 -6.86
C ALA A 120 -3.31 -1.49 -8.32
N ASP A 121 -3.67 -2.70 -8.71
CA ASP A 121 -4.20 -2.96 -10.04
C ASP A 121 -5.54 -2.23 -10.30
N GLY A 122 -5.95 -2.20 -11.56
CA GLY A 122 -7.19 -1.56 -12.00
C GLY A 122 -8.45 -2.40 -11.78
N GLY A 123 -8.32 -3.67 -11.35
CA GLY A 123 -9.39 -4.66 -11.38
C GLY A 123 -10.58 -4.26 -10.53
N TRP A 124 -10.35 -3.77 -9.31
CA TRP A 124 -11.43 -3.29 -8.46
C TRP A 124 -12.19 -2.12 -9.11
N TRP A 125 -11.46 -1.18 -9.73
CA TRP A 125 -12.04 -0.01 -10.38
C TRP A 125 -12.87 -0.38 -11.62
N VAL A 126 -12.44 -1.41 -12.37
CA VAL A 126 -13.22 -1.98 -13.49
C VAL A 126 -14.52 -2.61 -12.99
N VAL A 127 -14.43 -3.53 -12.02
CA VAL A 127 -15.60 -4.25 -11.47
C VAL A 127 -16.66 -3.28 -10.92
N ASN A 128 -16.23 -2.13 -10.40
CA ASN A 128 -17.12 -1.12 -9.81
C ASN A 128 -17.46 0.03 -10.78
N GLY A 129 -17.18 -0.11 -12.08
CA GLY A 129 -17.62 0.84 -13.12
C GLY A 129 -16.90 2.19 -13.12
N PHE A 130 -15.75 2.31 -12.45
CA PHE A 130 -14.91 3.51 -12.50
C PHE A 130 -14.02 3.55 -13.76
N LEU A 131 -13.66 2.37 -14.29
CA LEU A 131 -12.99 2.20 -15.57
C LEU A 131 -13.90 1.45 -16.53
N ASN A 132 -14.02 1.94 -17.76
CA ASN A 132 -14.63 1.19 -18.84
C ASN A 132 -13.60 0.16 -19.34
N GLU A 133 -14.01 -1.07 -19.65
CA GLU A 133 -13.16 -2.16 -20.18
C GLU A 133 -12.62 -1.90 -21.60
N SER A 134 -12.40 -0.65 -21.98
CA SER A 134 -12.01 -0.28 -23.34
C SER A 134 -11.03 0.90 -23.30
N GLY A 135 -9.75 0.56 -23.17
CA GLY A 135 -8.61 1.43 -23.40
C GLY A 135 -7.50 0.61 -24.04
#